data_AF-A0A328UDQ9-F1
#
_entry.id   AF-A0A328UDQ9-F1
#
_cell.length_a   1.000
_cell.length_b   1.000
_cell.length_c   1.000
_cell.angle_alpha   90.00
_cell.angle_beta   90.00
_cell.angle_gamma   90.00
#
_symmetry.space_group_name_H-M   'P 1'
#
loop_
_entity.id
_entity.type
_entity.pdbx_description
1 polymer ?
#
loop_
_entity_poly.entity_id
_entity_poly.type
_entity_poly.pdbx_seq_one_letter_code
_entity_poly.pdbx_strand_id
1 'polypeptide(L)' 'MKNDSVSKQEIIRELERRIELIDRHRFDEIEVTGNQYEELNQVLKKIIGVPLSDELTDVKNYIETL' A
#
# COMPACT_ATOMS: atom_id res chain seq x y z
N MET A 1 28.51 -3.50 17.36
CA MET A 1 27.16 -3.41 16.79
C MET A 1 27.26 -3.88 15.35
N LYS A 2 26.57 -4.96 14.96
CA LYS A 2 26.47 -5.32 13.54
C LYS A 2 25.57 -4.26 12.89
N ASN A 3 26.08 -3.60 11.85
CA ASN A 3 25.20 -2.86 10.93
C ASN A 3 24.43 -3.94 10.18
N ASP A 4 23.20 -4.21 10.58
CA ASP A 4 22.29 -5.02 9.78
C ASP A 4 21.87 -4.17 8.58
N SER A 5 22.72 -4.15 7.55
CA SER A 5 22.44 -3.46 6.31
C SER A 5 21.33 -4.21 5.58
N VAL A 6 20.14 -3.61 5.53
CA VAL A 6 19.01 -4.11 4.74
C VAL A 6 19.44 -4.18 3.27
N SER A 7 19.27 -5.34 2.65
CA SER A 7 19.64 -5.50 1.24
C SER A 7 18.65 -4.78 0.32
N LYS A 8 19.09 -4.34 -0.87
CA LYS A 8 18.20 -3.77 -1.91
C LYS A 8 16.99 -4.68 -2.19
N GLN A 9 17.21 -6.00 -2.25
CA GLN A 9 16.15 -6.98 -2.47
C GLN A 9 15.14 -7.04 -1.32
N GLU A 10 15.59 -6.87 -0.08
CA GLU A 10 14.71 -6.84 1.09
C GLU A 10 13.83 -5.59 1.10
N ILE A 11 14.36 -4.44 0.68
CA ILE A 11 13.58 -3.21 0.50
C ILE A 11 12.51 -3.39 -0.60
N ILE A 12 12.90 -3.93 -1.76
CA ILE A 12 11.98 -4.19 -2.87
C ILE A 12 10.85 -5.13 -2.45
N ARG A 13 11.16 -6.24 -1.76
CA ARG A 13 10.15 -7.19 -1.28
C ARG A 13 9.16 -6.56 -0.31
N GLU A 14 9.63 -5.69 0.59
CA GLU A 14 8.73 -4.99 1.51
C GLU A 14 7.82 -3.99 0.79
N LEU A 15 8.32 -3.31 -0.24
CA LEU A 15 7.50 -2.43 -1.10
C LEU A 15 6.45 -3.24 -1.87
N GLU A 16 6.83 -4.36 -2.47
CA GLU A 16 5.89 -5.27 -3.15
C GLU A 16 4.79 -5.78 -2.20
N ARG A 17 5.18 -6.20 -0.99
CA ARG A 17 4.23 -6.64 0.03
C ARG A 17 3.23 -5.54 0.40
N ARG A 18 3.68 -4.28 0.50
CA ARG A 18 2.81 -3.13 0.83
C ARG A 18 1.86 -2.79 -0.31
N ILE A 19 2.35 -2.80 -1.55
CA ILE A 19 1.53 -2.62 -2.75
C ILE A 19 0.43 -3.70 -2.80
N GLU A 20 0.79 -4.96 -2.57
CA GLU A 20 -0.16 -6.06 -2.57
C GLU A 20 -1.23 -5.91 -1.46
N LEU A 21 -0.84 -5.48 -0.26
CA LEU A 21 -1.80 -5.21 0.80
C LEU A 21 -2.79 -4.10 0.43
N ILE A 22 -2.32 -3.04 -0.21
CA ILE A 22 -3.18 -1.94 -0.67
C ILE A 22 -4.13 -2.43 -1.77
N ASP A 23 -3.64 -3.23 -2.72
CA ASP A 23 -4.46 -3.75 -3.82
C ASP A 23 -5.55 -4.71 -3.32
N ARG A 24 -5.28 -5.53 -2.29
CA ARG A 24 -6.31 -6.37 -1.66
C ARG A 24 -7.46 -5.54 -1.10
N HIS A 25 -7.17 -4.39 -0.48
CA HIS A 25 -8.19 -3.49 0.06
C HIS A 25 -9.06 -2.82 -1.01
N ARG A 26 -8.63 -2.80 -2.27
CA ARG A 26 -9.42 -2.28 -3.40
C ARG A 26 -10.70 -3.08 -3.60
N PHE A 27 -10.66 -4.37 -3.30
CA PHE A 27 -11.76 -5.32 -3.53
C PHE A 27 -12.60 -5.62 -2.30
N ASP A 28 -12.24 -5.06 -1.12
CA ASP A 28 -13.06 -5.20 0.10
C ASP A 28 -14.49 -4.76 -0.21
N GLU A 29 -15.52 -5.48 0.25
CA GLU A 29 -16.89 -5.01 0.07
C GLU A 29 -17.16 -3.76 0.93
N ILE A 30 -18.06 -2.88 0.49
CA ILE A 30 -18.52 -1.79 1.35
C ILE A 30 -19.65 -2.35 2.20
N GLU A 31 -19.44 -2.43 3.51
CA GLU A 31 -20.48 -2.80 4.45
C GLU A 31 -21.43 -1.62 4.67
N VAL A 32 -22.73 -1.86 4.45
CA VAL A 32 -23.79 -0.89 4.75
C VAL A 32 -24.11 -0.99 6.24
N THR A 33 -23.59 -0.04 7.03
CA THR A 33 -23.73 -0.06 8.50
C THR A 33 -24.90 0.82 8.97
N GLY A 34 -25.46 1.66 8.09
CA GLY A 34 -26.44 2.69 8.45
C GLY A 34 -25.79 3.94 9.08
N ASN A 35 -24.47 3.91 9.30
CA ASN A 35 -23.67 5.07 9.68
C ASN A 35 -22.95 5.61 8.43
N GLN A 36 -23.45 6.73 7.91
CA GLN A 36 -22.93 7.37 6.70
C GLN A 36 -21.45 7.76 6.80
N TYR A 37 -20.93 8.05 8.00
CA TYR A 37 -19.51 8.37 8.18
C TYR A 37 -18.63 7.12 8.08
N GLU A 38 -19.10 5.97 8.56
CA GLU A 38 -18.37 4.70 8.41
C GLU A 38 -18.35 4.26 6.96
N GLU A 39 -19.49 4.36 6.27
CA GLU A 39 -19.60 4.06 4.84
C GLU A 39 -18.69 4.99 4.00
N LEU A 40 -18.68 6.29 4.30
CA LEU A 40 -17.78 7.25 3.66
C LEU A 40 -16.30 6.90 3.92
N ASN A 41 -15.95 6.55 5.16
CA ASN A 41 -14.59 6.15 5.51
C ASN A 41 -14.13 4.90 4.74
N GLN A 42 -15.03 3.93 4.52
CA GLN A 42 -14.72 2.75 3.71
C GLN A 42 -14.41 3.13 2.24
N VAL A 43 -15.20 4.04 1.66
CA VAL A 43 -14.97 4.54 0.30
C VAL A 43 -13.65 5.32 0.21
N LEU A 44 -13.40 6.24 1.14
CA LEU A 44 -12.20 7.08 1.15
C LEU A 44 -10.93 6.24 1.24
N LYS A 45 -10.91 5.19 2.07
CA LYS A 45 -9.76 4.28 2.18
C LYS A 45 -9.38 3.67 0.84
N LYS A 46 -10.37 3.24 0.04
CA LYS A 46 -10.13 2.68 -1.29
C LYS A 46 -9.58 3.71 -2.27
N ILE A 47 -10.14 4.92 -2.25
CA ILE A 47 -9.70 6.02 -3.13
C ILE A 47 -8.26 6.42 -2.80
N ILE A 48 -7.90 6.53 -1.51
CA ILE A 48 -6.55 6.88 -1.05
C ILE A 48 -5.55 5.75 -1.35
N GLY A 49 -6.00 4.49 -1.36
CA GLY A 49 -5.16 3.35 -1.71
C GLY A 49 -4.54 3.45 -3.10
N VAL A 50 -5.27 3.97 -4.09
CA VAL A 50 -4.79 4.09 -5.48
C VAL A 50 -3.51 4.95 -5.57
N PRO A 51 -3.51 6.25 -5.21
CA PRO A 51 -2.30 7.07 -5.30
C PRO A 51 -1.18 6.56 -4.37
N LEU A 52 -1.50 5.95 -3.23
CA LEU A 52 -0.47 5.38 -2.35
C LEU A 52 0.25 4.19 -3.00
N SER A 53 -0.48 3.37 -3.76
CA SER A 53 0.09 2.26 -4.54
C SER A 53 1.02 2.76 -5.64
N ASP A 54 0.64 3.84 -6.32
CA ASP A 54 1.44 4.46 -7.38
C ASP A 54 2.76 5.02 -6.81
N GLU A 55 2.70 5.79 -5.72
CA GLU A 55 3.88 6.34 -5.05
C GLU A 55 4.85 5.23 -4.56
N LEU A 56 4.32 4.14 -4.00
CA LEU A 56 5.16 3.00 -3.59
C LEU A 56 5.78 2.28 -4.78
N THR A 57 5.07 2.21 -5.90
CA THR A 57 5.57 1.64 -7.15
C THR A 57 6.71 2.51 -7.70
N ASP A 58 6.57 3.82 -7.69
CA ASP A 58 7.62 4.76 -8.14
C ASP A 58 8.88 4.66 -7.27
N VAL A 59 8.72 4.57 -5.95
CA VAL A 59 9.85 4.34 -5.03
C VAL A 59 10.54 3.00 -5.33
N LYS A 60 9.77 1.93 -5.56
CA LYS A 60 10.32 0.63 -5.93
C LYS A 60 11.12 0.70 -7.23
N ASN A 61 10.54 1.31 -8.26
CA ASN A 61 11.17 1.50 -9.57
C ASN A 61 12.46 2.30 -9.45
N TYR A 62 12.46 3.38 -8.66
CA TYR A 62 13.68 4.16 -8.40
C TYR A 62 14.78 3.29 -7.77
N ILE A 63 14.45 2.52 -6.72
CA ILE A 63 15.42 1.64 -6.06
C ILE A 63 15.95 0.57 -7.02
N GLU A 64 15.11 0.02 -7.91
CA GLU A 64 15.52 -0.93 -8.95
C GLU A 64 16.61 -0.35 -9.87
N THR A 65 16.66 0.96 -10.08
CA THR A 65 17.71 1.63 -10.87
C THR A 65 19.05 1.83 -10.16
N LEU A 66 19.09 1.74 -8.81
CA LEU A 66 20.30 1.94 -7.99
C LEU A 66 21.22 0.71 -7.94
#